data_AF-A0A345EDS6-F1
#
_entry.id   AF-A0A345EDS6-F1
#
_cell.length_a   1.000
_cell.length_b   1.000
_cell.length_c   1.000
_cell.angle_alpha   90.00
_cell.angle_beta   90.00
_cell.angle_gamma   90.00
#
_symmetry.space_group_name_H-M   'P 1'
#
loop_
_entity.id
_entity.type
_entity.pdbx_description
1 polymer ?
#
loop_
_entity_poly.entity_id
_entity_poly.type
_entity_poly.pdbx_seq_one_letter_code
_entity_poly.pdbx_strand_id
1 'polypeptide(L)'
;MDLGSRDAFARMGTLGIEEEFYVVDEAGRPTAGIDDLIYGSEPPEPLVDRLDHELFQFTIETQTPLIERPENARAELTRIRRALVDHATDHGYRVAAAGLHPSAKWRELDHATKPRYRAQLDRIQYPQHRNTTAGLHVHVGVDDADKATWIANRLRWHLPPILALSANSPFWNGFDTGLASARAKIFENLPNTGIPTAFEDFDAYRRFERRMVETGSINDRGELWYDVRPHTGHGTVEVRTPDAQADPDRVLAIVEYVHALVLDLAERYDDGESPAELRRELLDENKWRAMRYGHDAEFVTRDAEDTVSLGTVVDRERNRLGVDGIRDLYDDPSGAATQRRIHDEGGHAALRESLLLSP
;
A
#
# COMPACT_ATOMS: atom_id res chain seq x y z
N MET A 1 3.34 22.49 13.36
CA MET A 1 2.65 21.54 12.46
C MET A 1 3.23 21.76 11.10
N ASP A 2 4.02 20.81 10.64
CA ASP A 2 4.75 20.92 9.39
C ASP A 2 3.78 20.58 8.25
N LEU A 3 3.09 21.59 7.75
CA LEU A 3 2.26 21.46 6.55
C LEU A 3 3.21 21.51 5.35
N GLY A 4 2.97 20.68 4.35
CA GLY A 4 3.86 20.65 3.20
C GLY A 4 3.73 21.88 2.30
N SER A 5 4.76 22.11 1.51
CA SER A 5 4.83 23.24 0.57
C SER A 5 4.63 22.76 -0.87
N ARG A 6 4.20 23.69 -1.73
CA ARG A 6 4.29 23.51 -3.19
C ARG A 6 5.73 23.21 -3.62
N ASP A 7 6.70 23.79 -2.91
CA ASP A 7 8.14 23.66 -3.22
C ASP A 7 8.68 22.23 -3.07
N ALA A 8 7.95 21.34 -2.39
CA ALA A 8 8.35 19.93 -2.30
C ALA A 8 8.27 19.23 -3.66
N PHE A 9 7.33 19.65 -4.51
CA PHE A 9 7.08 19.07 -5.85
C PHE A 9 8.06 19.64 -6.86
N ALA A 10 9.28 19.08 -6.89
CA ALA A 10 10.38 19.64 -7.68
C ALA A 10 11.10 18.61 -8.57
N ARG A 11 10.79 17.31 -8.45
CA ARG A 11 11.53 16.23 -9.11
C ARG A 11 10.57 15.24 -9.74
N MET A 12 10.51 15.21 -11.07
CA MET A 12 9.71 14.25 -11.81
C MET A 12 10.37 12.86 -11.82
N GLY A 13 9.57 11.81 -11.62
CA GLY A 13 9.94 10.43 -11.94
C GLY A 13 10.90 9.72 -10.97
N THR A 14 11.31 10.38 -9.88
CA THR A 14 12.01 9.68 -8.79
C THR A 14 11.07 8.72 -8.07
N LEU A 15 11.60 7.68 -7.45
CA LEU A 15 10.81 6.61 -6.85
C LEU A 15 11.17 6.42 -5.37
N GLY A 16 10.17 6.11 -4.55
CA GLY A 16 10.31 5.57 -3.21
C GLY A 16 9.34 4.42 -3.02
N ILE A 17 9.78 3.35 -2.34
CA ILE A 17 8.97 2.18 -2.06
C ILE A 17 8.96 1.96 -0.56
N GLU A 18 7.77 1.85 0.03
CA GLU A 18 7.57 1.47 1.43
C GLU A 18 6.85 0.12 1.48
N GLU A 19 7.36 -0.78 2.32
CA GLU A 19 6.80 -2.12 2.50
C GLU A 19 6.57 -2.42 3.98
N GLU A 20 5.34 -2.81 4.31
CA GLU A 20 4.97 -3.26 5.64
C GLU A 20 5.04 -4.80 5.73
N PHE A 21 5.56 -5.31 6.84
CA PHE A 21 5.80 -6.73 7.08
C PHE A 21 5.35 -7.15 8.47
N TYR A 22 5.30 -8.47 8.67
CA TYR A 22 5.03 -9.09 9.96
C TYR A 22 6.25 -9.77 10.52
N VAL A 23 6.59 -9.46 11.77
CA VAL A 23 7.51 -10.24 12.60
C VAL A 23 6.82 -11.50 13.07
N VAL A 24 7.45 -12.64 12.83
CA VAL A 24 6.87 -13.95 13.16
C VAL A 24 7.87 -14.89 13.83
N ASP A 25 7.35 -15.83 14.62
CA ASP A 25 8.12 -16.90 15.24
C ASP A 25 8.63 -17.94 14.21
N GLU A 26 9.38 -18.94 14.67
CA GLU A 26 9.89 -20.04 13.84
C GLU A 26 8.78 -20.75 13.04
N ALA A 27 7.58 -20.85 13.62
CA ALA A 27 6.40 -21.49 13.02
C ALA A 27 5.50 -20.52 12.24
N GLY A 28 6.00 -19.31 11.96
CA GLY A 28 5.36 -18.27 11.17
C GLY A 28 4.16 -17.59 11.86
N ARG A 29 4.06 -17.63 13.20
CA ARG A 29 2.99 -16.93 13.94
C ARG A 29 3.40 -15.50 14.30
N PRO A 30 2.48 -14.52 14.26
CA PRO A 30 2.77 -13.15 14.68
C PRO A 30 3.35 -13.10 16.09
N THR A 31 4.46 -12.38 16.26
CA THR A 31 5.11 -12.19 17.56
C THR A 31 5.57 -10.75 17.72
N ALA A 32 5.50 -10.24 18.94
CA ALA A 32 6.06 -8.93 19.25
C ALA A 32 7.59 -8.99 19.07
N GLY A 33 8.15 -8.11 18.24
CA GLY A 33 9.60 -8.06 18.02
C GLY A 33 10.16 -6.69 17.68
N ILE A 34 9.32 -5.65 17.57
CA ILE A 34 9.78 -4.26 17.38
C ILE A 34 10.76 -3.84 18.48
N ASP A 35 10.52 -4.27 19.72
CA ASP A 35 11.38 -3.87 20.84
C ASP A 35 12.82 -4.38 20.64
N ASP A 36 13.01 -5.57 20.08
CA ASP A 36 14.33 -6.12 19.79
C ASP A 36 14.93 -5.56 18.50
N LEU A 37 14.10 -5.42 17.45
CA LEU A 37 14.57 -5.06 16.10
C LEU A 37 14.82 -3.56 15.90
N ILE A 38 14.17 -2.70 16.70
CA ILE A 38 14.17 -1.24 16.47
C ILE A 38 14.68 -0.45 17.67
N TYR A 39 14.31 -0.83 18.91
CA TYR A 39 14.74 -0.08 20.10
C TYR A 39 15.91 -0.71 20.84
N GLY A 40 15.97 -2.04 20.88
CA GLY A 40 16.96 -2.81 21.60
C GLY A 40 18.26 -3.00 20.83
N SER A 41 18.23 -2.78 19.51
CA SER A 41 19.37 -2.83 18.61
C SER A 41 19.36 -1.64 17.66
N GLU A 42 20.54 -1.21 17.22
CA GLU A 42 20.66 -0.25 16.11
C GLU A 42 20.47 -1.03 14.80
N PRO A 43 19.48 -0.68 13.96
CA PRO A 43 19.29 -1.33 12.67
C PRO A 43 20.58 -1.24 11.84
N PRO A 44 21.05 -2.33 11.21
CA PRO A 44 22.26 -2.31 10.39
C PRO A 44 22.03 -1.51 9.11
N GLU A 45 23.09 -0.99 8.48
CA GLU A 45 22.99 -0.49 7.10
C GLU A 45 22.52 -1.61 6.16
N PRO A 46 21.61 -1.35 5.20
CA PRO A 46 20.97 -0.08 4.83
C PRO A 46 19.70 0.32 5.62
N LEU A 47 19.32 -0.39 6.67
CA LEU A 47 18.07 -0.17 7.43
C LEU A 47 18.12 1.03 8.38
N VAL A 48 19.27 1.65 8.60
CA VAL A 48 19.40 2.89 9.39
C VAL A 48 18.43 3.94 8.85
N ASP A 49 17.60 4.50 9.73
CA ASP A 49 16.53 5.46 9.42
C ASP A 49 15.49 4.98 8.39
N ARG A 50 15.48 3.68 8.07
CA ARG A 50 14.63 3.06 7.04
C ARG A 50 13.87 1.83 7.53
N LEU A 51 14.00 1.52 8.82
CA LEU A 51 13.19 0.53 9.53
C LEU A 51 12.43 1.27 10.63
N ASP A 52 11.11 1.37 10.48
CA ASP A 52 10.21 1.86 11.52
C ASP A 52 9.17 0.77 11.80
N HIS A 53 8.14 1.14 12.55
CA HIS A 53 7.11 0.22 12.93
C HIS A 53 5.73 0.85 12.95
N GLU A 54 4.74 -0.03 13.03
CA GLU A 54 3.34 0.33 13.09
C GLU A 54 2.74 0.16 14.49
N LEU A 55 1.42 0.37 14.60
CA LEU A 55 0.69 0.31 15.86
C LEU A 55 0.88 -1.03 16.61
N PHE A 56 0.87 -2.15 15.91
CA PHE A 56 0.98 -3.46 16.53
C PHE A 56 2.43 -3.88 16.69
N GLN A 57 2.76 -4.56 17.80
CA GLN A 57 4.16 -4.87 18.13
C GLN A 57 4.87 -5.86 17.18
N PHE A 58 4.10 -6.44 16.25
CA PHE A 58 4.56 -7.41 15.25
C PHE A 58 4.60 -6.83 13.84
N THR A 59 4.27 -5.56 13.63
CA THR A 59 4.26 -4.94 12.29
C THR A 59 5.42 -3.96 12.16
N ILE A 60 6.25 -4.17 11.15
CA ILE A 60 7.40 -3.33 10.82
C ILE A 60 7.25 -2.76 9.42
N GLU A 61 7.85 -1.61 9.17
CA GLU A 61 7.86 -0.95 7.86
C GLU A 61 9.31 -0.73 7.44
N THR A 62 9.60 -1.02 6.17
CA THR A 62 10.87 -0.59 5.55
C THR A 62 10.66 0.37 4.41
N GLN A 63 11.63 1.23 4.19
CA GLN A 63 11.62 2.21 3.12
C GLN A 63 12.89 2.08 2.28
N THR A 64 12.78 2.17 0.96
CA THR A 64 13.96 2.31 0.10
C THR A 64 14.58 3.70 0.30
N PRO A 65 15.89 3.88 0.05
CA PRO A 65 16.38 5.23 -0.22
C PRO A 65 15.66 5.83 -1.44
N LEU A 66 15.83 7.14 -1.64
CA LEU A 66 15.37 7.78 -2.87
C LEU A 66 16.01 7.12 -4.09
N ILE A 67 15.20 6.49 -4.92
CA ILE A 67 15.60 5.87 -6.17
C ILE A 67 15.53 6.94 -7.25
N GLU A 68 16.68 7.48 -7.65
CA GLU A 68 16.73 8.54 -8.68
C GLU A 68 16.37 8.01 -10.08
N ARG A 69 16.62 6.73 -10.31
CA ARG A 69 16.47 6.07 -11.61
C ARG A 69 15.71 4.76 -11.41
N PRO A 70 14.49 4.61 -11.95
CA PRO A 70 13.60 3.47 -11.66
C PRO A 70 14.23 2.12 -12.01
N GLU A 71 15.19 2.05 -12.95
CA GLU A 71 15.95 0.83 -13.23
C GLU A 71 16.72 0.27 -12.03
N ASN A 72 17.00 1.09 -11.01
CA ASN A 72 17.67 0.68 -9.77
C ASN A 72 16.70 0.10 -8.73
N ALA A 73 15.38 0.16 -8.95
CA ALA A 73 14.36 -0.23 -7.97
C ALA A 73 14.55 -1.66 -7.45
N ARG A 74 14.82 -2.62 -8.36
CA ARG A 74 15.07 -4.02 -7.99
C ARG A 74 16.26 -4.16 -7.04
N ALA A 75 17.39 -3.52 -7.37
CA ALA A 75 18.60 -3.64 -6.59
C ALA A 75 18.40 -3.07 -5.17
N GLU A 76 17.74 -1.92 -5.06
CA GLU A 76 17.45 -1.28 -3.79
C GLU A 76 16.43 -2.08 -2.95
N LEU A 77 15.33 -2.53 -3.56
CA LEU A 77 14.32 -3.35 -2.90
C LEU A 77 14.92 -4.65 -2.32
N THR A 78 15.68 -5.39 -3.15
CA THR A 78 16.35 -6.62 -2.71
C THR A 78 17.38 -6.36 -1.60
N ARG A 79 18.10 -5.24 -1.68
CA ARG A 79 19.09 -4.86 -0.65
C ARG A 79 18.43 -4.61 0.71
N ILE A 80 17.33 -3.85 0.74
CA ILE A 80 16.56 -3.57 1.95
C ILE A 80 15.95 -4.88 2.51
N ARG A 81 15.27 -5.67 1.68
CA ARG A 81 14.63 -6.92 2.11
C ARG A 81 15.63 -7.93 2.66
N ARG A 82 16.79 -8.11 2.04
CA ARG A 82 17.83 -9.01 2.56
C ARG A 82 18.31 -8.55 3.93
N ALA A 83 18.64 -7.26 4.06
CA ALA A 83 19.09 -6.71 5.33
C ALA A 83 18.02 -6.88 6.43
N LEU A 84 16.74 -6.72 6.08
CA LEU A 84 15.63 -6.95 7.00
C LEU A 84 15.57 -8.40 7.47
N VAL A 85 15.66 -9.36 6.54
CA VAL A 85 15.63 -10.79 6.84
C VAL A 85 16.83 -11.21 7.68
N ASP A 86 18.03 -10.74 7.34
CA ASP A 86 19.26 -11.01 8.09
C ASP A 86 19.16 -10.45 9.51
N HIS A 87 18.75 -9.18 9.66
CA HIS A 87 18.57 -8.54 10.97
C HIS A 87 17.53 -9.23 11.83
N ALA A 88 16.39 -9.63 11.25
CA ALA A 88 15.37 -10.40 11.95
C ALA A 88 15.90 -11.76 12.40
N THR A 89 16.64 -12.45 11.52
CA THR A 89 17.21 -13.78 11.79
C THR A 89 18.23 -13.72 12.94
N ASP A 90 19.09 -12.71 12.96
CA ASP A 90 20.09 -12.49 14.02
C ASP A 90 19.46 -12.28 15.41
N HIS A 91 18.20 -11.81 15.44
CA HIS A 91 17.41 -11.64 16.66
C HIS A 91 16.45 -12.80 16.95
N GLY A 92 16.51 -13.90 16.17
CA GLY A 92 15.69 -15.09 16.38
C GLY A 92 14.25 -14.99 15.83
N TYR A 93 14.00 -14.06 14.92
CA TYR A 93 12.72 -13.85 14.25
C TYR A 93 12.76 -14.25 12.77
N ARG A 94 11.59 -14.45 12.19
CA ARG A 94 11.38 -14.53 10.74
C ARG A 94 10.48 -13.38 10.29
N VAL A 95 10.42 -13.12 8.99
CA VAL A 95 9.61 -12.05 8.39
C VAL A 95 8.59 -12.64 7.43
N ALA A 96 7.34 -12.19 7.51
CA ALA A 96 6.26 -12.58 6.60
C ALA A 96 5.64 -11.36 5.91
N ALA A 97 5.07 -11.54 4.72
CA ALA A 97 4.32 -10.51 4.00
C ALA A 97 2.99 -11.03 3.45
N ALA A 98 1.93 -10.28 3.74
CA ALA A 98 0.60 -10.41 3.16
C ALA A 98 -0.18 -9.14 3.49
N GLY A 99 -1.32 -8.87 2.83
CA GLY A 99 -2.15 -7.73 3.23
C GLY A 99 -2.71 -7.86 4.66
N LEU A 100 -2.94 -9.11 5.09
CA LEU A 100 -3.31 -9.51 6.45
C LEU A 100 -2.60 -10.82 6.78
N HIS A 101 -2.00 -10.90 7.96
CA HIS A 101 -1.47 -12.17 8.43
C HIS A 101 -2.63 -13.14 8.75
N PRO A 102 -2.70 -14.33 8.12
CA PRO A 102 -3.89 -15.19 8.16
C PRO A 102 -4.23 -15.71 9.56
N SER A 103 -3.22 -15.88 10.42
CA SER A 103 -3.40 -16.31 11.81
C SER A 103 -3.31 -15.19 12.85
N ALA A 104 -3.20 -13.91 12.44
CA ALA A 104 -3.22 -12.82 13.40
C ALA A 104 -4.60 -12.71 14.03
N LYS A 105 -4.62 -12.69 15.36
CA LYS A 105 -5.81 -12.46 16.16
C LYS A 105 -5.61 -11.20 16.97
N TRP A 106 -6.11 -10.08 16.47
CA TRP A 106 -5.82 -8.75 17.02
C TRP A 106 -6.07 -8.61 18.53
N ARG A 107 -7.03 -9.36 19.11
CA ARG A 107 -7.34 -9.35 20.56
C ARG A 107 -6.25 -9.98 21.43
N GLU A 108 -5.39 -10.79 20.84
CA GLU A 108 -4.31 -11.52 21.51
C GLU A 108 -2.94 -10.86 21.27
N LEU A 109 -2.88 -9.73 20.54
CA LEU A 109 -1.65 -9.08 20.09
C LEU A 109 -1.43 -7.74 20.81
N ASP A 110 -0.18 -7.45 21.12
CA ASP A 110 0.21 -6.24 21.84
C ASP A 110 0.29 -5.01 20.91
N HIS A 111 -0.12 -3.85 21.44
CA HIS A 111 0.06 -2.56 20.78
C HIS A 111 1.35 -1.89 21.27
N ALA A 112 2.00 -1.14 20.39
CA ALA A 112 3.11 -0.26 20.73
C ALA A 112 2.69 0.80 21.75
N THR A 113 3.58 1.11 22.69
CA THR A 113 3.26 1.94 23.86
C THR A 113 3.65 3.42 23.72
N LYS A 114 4.23 3.83 22.58
CA LYS A 114 4.60 5.23 22.31
C LYS A 114 3.38 6.17 22.45
N PRO A 115 3.56 7.42 22.91
CA PRO A 115 2.46 8.37 23.11
C PRO A 115 1.57 8.58 21.87
N ARG A 116 2.16 8.63 20.66
CA ARG A 116 1.40 8.81 19.40
C ARG A 116 0.36 7.71 19.18
N TYR A 117 0.73 6.45 19.43
CA TYR A 117 -0.17 5.32 19.25
C TYR A 117 -1.26 5.25 20.32
N ARG A 118 -0.93 5.58 21.58
CA ARG A 118 -1.93 5.70 22.65
C ARG A 118 -2.98 6.77 22.31
N ALA A 119 -2.55 7.91 21.79
CA ALA A 119 -3.46 8.97 21.35
C ALA A 119 -4.34 8.54 20.15
N GLN A 120 -3.78 7.79 19.20
CA GLN A 120 -4.57 7.24 18.09
C GLN A 120 -5.61 6.19 18.56
N LEU A 121 -5.22 5.26 19.45
CA LEU A 121 -6.14 4.28 20.02
C LEU A 121 -7.29 4.95 20.77
N ASP A 122 -6.99 5.96 21.60
CA ASP A 122 -8.00 6.70 22.35
C ASP A 122 -8.96 7.49 21.44
N ARG A 123 -8.44 8.07 20.36
CA ARG A 123 -9.27 8.87 19.45
C ARG A 123 -10.09 8.05 18.47
N ILE A 124 -9.51 6.98 17.91
CA ILE A 124 -10.12 6.21 16.82
C ILE A 124 -10.89 5.01 17.37
N GLN A 125 -10.50 4.47 18.52
CA GLN A 125 -11.19 3.36 19.20
C GLN A 125 -11.25 2.10 18.32
N TYR A 126 -12.39 1.42 18.31
CA TYR A 126 -12.55 0.05 17.83
C TYR A 126 -11.97 -0.24 16.43
N PRO A 127 -12.08 0.64 15.41
CA PRO A 127 -11.39 0.47 14.13
C PRO A 127 -9.87 0.31 14.25
N GLN A 128 -9.20 1.12 15.07
CA GLN A 128 -7.75 1.11 15.20
C GLN A 128 -7.26 -0.11 15.99
N HIS A 129 -8.02 -0.54 17.00
CA HIS A 129 -7.72 -1.75 17.79
C HIS A 129 -7.67 -3.06 17.00
N ARG A 130 -8.13 -3.07 15.74
CA ARG A 130 -8.13 -4.27 14.88
C ARG A 130 -7.32 -4.09 13.59
N ASN A 131 -6.62 -2.97 13.44
CA ASN A 131 -5.91 -2.60 12.23
C ASN A 131 -4.55 -3.32 12.13
N THR A 132 -4.58 -4.58 11.68
CA THR A 132 -3.40 -5.46 11.56
C THR A 132 -2.85 -5.49 10.12
N THR A 133 -3.15 -4.47 9.34
CA THR A 133 -2.90 -4.41 7.89
C THR A 133 -1.42 -4.22 7.57
N ALA A 134 -0.98 -4.78 6.44
CA ALA A 134 0.33 -4.50 5.85
C ALA A 134 0.18 -4.15 4.35
N GLY A 135 0.65 -2.99 3.93
CA GLY A 135 0.57 -2.47 2.57
C GLY A 135 1.91 -2.40 1.83
N LEU A 136 1.80 -2.08 0.54
CA LEU A 136 2.88 -1.59 -0.29
C LEU A 136 2.53 -0.15 -0.69
N HIS A 137 3.42 0.80 -0.41
CA HIS A 137 3.26 2.19 -0.83
C HIS A 137 4.28 2.53 -1.90
N VAL A 138 3.80 3.17 -2.96
CA VAL A 138 4.63 3.59 -4.09
C VAL A 138 4.57 5.11 -4.20
N HIS A 139 5.71 5.75 -4.01
CA HIS A 139 5.89 7.18 -4.15
C HIS A 139 6.55 7.50 -5.49
N VAL A 140 5.89 8.31 -6.32
CA VAL A 140 6.47 8.81 -7.57
C VAL A 140 6.60 10.32 -7.49
N GLY A 141 7.82 10.82 -7.69
CA GLY A 141 8.12 12.25 -7.67
C GLY A 141 7.40 12.99 -8.79
N VAL A 142 6.84 14.16 -8.47
CA VAL A 142 6.18 15.05 -9.42
C VAL A 142 6.75 16.46 -9.25
N ASP A 143 6.94 17.16 -10.36
CA ASP A 143 7.63 18.46 -10.42
C ASP A 143 6.70 19.69 -10.39
N ASP A 144 5.42 19.47 -10.14
CA ASP A 144 4.43 20.51 -9.97
C ASP A 144 3.31 20.02 -9.03
N ALA A 145 2.88 20.91 -8.13
CA ALA A 145 1.92 20.56 -7.09
C ALA A 145 0.49 20.41 -7.62
N ASP A 146 0.07 21.24 -8.58
CA ASP A 146 -1.26 21.13 -9.22
C ASP A 146 -1.30 19.91 -10.15
N LYS A 147 -0.19 19.62 -10.84
CA LYS A 147 0.04 18.37 -11.58
C LYS A 147 -0.11 17.16 -10.66
N ALA A 148 0.51 17.16 -9.47
CA ALA A 148 0.38 16.06 -8.52
C ALA A 148 -1.06 15.84 -8.05
N THR A 149 -1.81 16.92 -7.75
CA THR A 149 -3.23 16.81 -7.41
C THR A 149 -4.07 16.31 -8.59
N TRP A 150 -3.79 16.77 -9.81
CA TRP A 150 -4.47 16.30 -11.02
C TRP A 150 -4.22 14.80 -11.26
N ILE A 151 -2.96 14.35 -11.14
CA ILE A 151 -2.59 12.93 -11.27
C ILE A 151 -3.31 12.09 -10.21
N ALA A 152 -3.28 12.51 -8.94
CA ALA A 152 -3.98 11.82 -7.86
C ALA A 152 -5.48 11.69 -8.14
N ASN A 153 -6.11 12.74 -8.71
CA ASN A 153 -7.52 12.67 -9.10
C ASN A 153 -7.79 11.64 -10.21
N ARG A 154 -6.86 11.43 -11.16
CA ARG A 154 -7.00 10.45 -12.24
C ARG A 154 -6.74 9.03 -11.79
N LEU A 155 -5.75 8.86 -10.92
CA LEU A 155 -5.39 7.56 -10.36
C LEU A 155 -6.56 6.90 -9.64
N ARG A 156 -7.53 7.66 -9.11
CA ARG A 156 -8.71 7.12 -8.41
C ARG A 156 -9.42 6.00 -9.18
N TRP A 157 -9.54 6.07 -10.52
CA TRP A 157 -10.13 4.99 -11.31
C TRP A 157 -9.21 3.78 -11.47
N HIS A 158 -7.89 3.97 -11.43
CA HIS A 158 -6.89 2.92 -11.54
C HIS A 158 -6.62 2.19 -10.22
N LEU A 159 -6.99 2.78 -9.07
CA LEU A 159 -6.81 2.16 -7.77
C LEU A 159 -7.48 0.78 -7.66
N PRO A 160 -8.74 0.57 -8.08
CA PRO A 160 -9.36 -0.75 -7.99
C PRO A 160 -8.68 -1.81 -8.87
N PRO A 161 -8.31 -1.57 -10.13
CA PRO A 161 -7.47 -2.50 -10.89
C PRO A 161 -6.13 -2.85 -10.19
N ILE A 162 -5.44 -1.87 -9.60
CA ILE A 162 -4.20 -2.09 -8.85
C ILE A 162 -4.45 -2.96 -7.61
N LEU A 163 -5.52 -2.68 -6.86
CA LEU A 163 -5.93 -3.48 -5.70
C LEU A 163 -6.29 -4.92 -6.10
N ALA A 164 -6.97 -5.09 -7.24
CA ALA A 164 -7.34 -6.40 -7.75
C ALA A 164 -6.11 -7.25 -8.11
N LEU A 165 -5.13 -6.66 -8.81
CA LEU A 165 -3.86 -7.32 -9.16
C LEU A 165 -3.05 -7.71 -7.93
N SER A 166 -3.00 -6.83 -6.92
CA SER A 166 -2.21 -7.00 -5.72
C SER A 166 -2.92 -7.79 -4.60
N ALA A 167 -4.18 -8.21 -4.78
CA ALA A 167 -4.97 -8.82 -3.71
C ALA A 167 -4.27 -10.06 -3.10
N ASN A 168 -3.92 -9.96 -1.81
CA ASN A 168 -3.08 -10.92 -1.09
C ASN A 168 -3.47 -11.03 0.39
N SER A 169 -4.77 -10.96 0.71
CA SER A 169 -5.25 -11.02 2.09
C SER A 169 -6.66 -11.61 2.26
N PRO A 170 -6.91 -12.87 1.85
CA PRO A 170 -8.24 -13.47 1.93
C PRO A 170 -8.66 -13.87 3.35
N PHE A 171 -7.71 -14.05 4.28
CA PHE A 171 -7.98 -14.50 5.64
C PHE A 171 -7.92 -13.37 6.67
N TRP A 172 -8.80 -13.42 7.67
CA TRP A 172 -8.76 -12.52 8.84
C TRP A 172 -9.17 -13.28 10.11
N ASN A 173 -8.34 -13.22 11.16
CA ASN A 173 -8.52 -13.99 12.41
C ASN A 173 -8.65 -15.52 12.20
N GLY A 174 -7.97 -16.07 11.19
CA GLY A 174 -8.02 -17.50 10.86
C GLY A 174 -9.19 -17.93 9.97
N PHE A 175 -10.05 -17.01 9.54
CA PHE A 175 -11.21 -17.33 8.69
C PHE A 175 -11.03 -16.79 7.29
N ASP A 176 -11.39 -17.59 6.27
CA ASP A 176 -11.58 -17.07 4.92
C ASP A 176 -12.76 -16.10 4.93
N THR A 177 -12.50 -14.86 4.56
CA THR A 177 -13.47 -13.77 4.59
C THR A 177 -14.41 -13.78 3.37
N GLY A 178 -14.08 -14.54 2.33
CA GLY A 178 -14.70 -14.45 1.02
C GLY A 178 -14.27 -13.22 0.20
N LEU A 179 -13.33 -12.40 0.69
CA LEU A 179 -12.71 -11.30 -0.04
C LEU A 179 -11.37 -11.74 -0.63
N ALA A 180 -10.94 -11.13 -1.73
CA ALA A 180 -9.58 -11.26 -2.24
C ALA A 180 -8.60 -10.39 -1.45
N SER A 181 -9.00 -9.15 -1.12
CA SER A 181 -8.29 -8.29 -0.17
C SER A 181 -9.20 -7.91 0.99
N ALA A 182 -9.13 -8.64 2.10
CA ALA A 182 -9.79 -8.22 3.33
C ALA A 182 -9.05 -7.05 4.00
N ARG A 183 -7.75 -6.86 3.71
CA ARG A 183 -6.97 -5.69 4.14
C ARG A 183 -7.71 -4.39 3.81
N ALA A 184 -8.12 -4.22 2.54
CA ALA A 184 -8.81 -3.03 2.09
C ALA A 184 -10.06 -2.74 2.91
N LYS A 185 -10.85 -3.79 3.24
CA LYS A 185 -12.07 -3.66 4.03
C LYS A 185 -11.79 -3.38 5.52
N ILE A 186 -10.73 -3.93 6.09
CA ILE A 186 -10.35 -3.66 7.49
C ILE A 186 -9.86 -2.21 7.61
N PHE A 187 -8.95 -1.80 6.73
CA PHE A 187 -8.37 -0.46 6.71
C PHE A 187 -9.41 0.63 6.48
N GLU A 188 -10.39 0.40 5.59
CA GLU A 188 -11.39 1.43 5.28
C GLU A 188 -12.34 1.80 6.44
N ASN A 189 -12.30 1.06 7.55
CA ASN A 189 -13.07 1.41 8.74
C ASN A 189 -12.41 2.51 9.59
N LEU A 190 -11.16 2.86 9.29
CA LEU A 190 -10.49 4.01 9.90
C LEU A 190 -11.11 5.32 9.38
N PRO A 191 -11.06 6.42 10.14
CA PRO A 191 -11.37 7.73 9.58
C PRO A 191 -10.35 8.13 8.51
N ASN A 192 -10.71 9.05 7.61
CA ASN A 192 -9.77 9.68 6.66
C ASN A 192 -9.09 8.70 5.68
N THR A 193 -9.76 7.62 5.31
CA THR A 193 -9.25 6.56 4.45
C THR A 193 -10.07 6.41 3.17
N GLY A 194 -9.61 5.53 2.28
CA GLY A 194 -10.29 5.15 1.04
C GLY A 194 -9.99 6.09 -0.12
N ILE A 195 -10.80 5.99 -1.17
CA ILE A 195 -10.64 6.83 -2.37
C ILE A 195 -11.12 8.25 -2.04
N PRO A 196 -10.25 9.28 -2.18
CA PRO A 196 -10.63 10.64 -1.88
C PRO A 196 -11.60 11.20 -2.93
N THR A 197 -12.41 12.17 -2.53
CA THR A 197 -13.11 13.04 -3.48
C THR A 197 -12.09 13.84 -4.29
N ALA A 198 -12.46 14.24 -5.50
CA ALA A 198 -11.60 15.06 -6.34
C ALA A 198 -11.31 16.39 -5.65
N PHE A 199 -10.06 16.84 -5.72
CA PHE A 199 -9.69 18.20 -5.35
C PHE A 199 -9.53 19.05 -6.61
N GLU A 200 -10.06 20.26 -6.62
CA GLU A 200 -9.98 21.17 -7.77
C GLU A 200 -8.52 21.46 -8.18
N ASP A 201 -7.70 21.77 -7.18
CA ASP A 201 -6.29 22.12 -7.32
C ASP A 201 -5.51 21.77 -6.03
N PHE A 202 -4.20 22.00 -6.04
CA PHE A 202 -3.37 21.74 -4.87
C PHE A 202 -3.73 22.65 -3.69
N ASP A 203 -4.18 23.88 -3.94
CA ASP A 203 -4.58 24.78 -2.86
C ASP A 203 -5.83 24.29 -2.13
N ALA A 204 -6.79 23.67 -2.83
CA ALA A 204 -7.96 23.02 -2.26
C ALA A 204 -7.55 21.82 -1.38
N TYR A 205 -6.64 20.98 -1.87
CA TYR A 205 -6.08 19.88 -1.09
C TYR A 205 -5.36 20.38 0.17
N ARG A 206 -4.48 21.37 0.04
CA ARG A 206 -3.74 21.98 1.17
C ARG A 206 -4.67 22.67 2.17
N ARG A 207 -5.76 23.30 1.71
CA ARG A 207 -6.80 23.86 2.59
C ARG A 207 -7.49 22.77 3.39
N PHE A 208 -7.80 21.63 2.77
CA PHE A 208 -8.41 20.49 3.43
C PHE A 208 -7.47 19.86 4.47
N GLU A 209 -6.23 19.53 4.09
CA GLU A 209 -5.20 18.99 5.00
C GLU A 209 -5.02 19.88 6.23
N ARG A 210 -4.82 21.19 6.00
CA ARG A 210 -4.71 22.17 7.09
C ARG A 210 -5.96 22.20 7.98
N ARG A 211 -7.16 22.14 7.40
CA ARG A 211 -8.40 22.12 8.18
C ARG A 211 -8.47 20.88 9.07
N MET A 212 -8.12 19.71 8.55
CA MET A 212 -8.14 18.46 9.30
C MET A 212 -7.21 18.52 10.52
N VAL A 213 -6.03 19.11 10.33
CA VAL A 213 -5.05 19.34 11.40
C VAL A 213 -5.56 20.38 12.42
N GLU A 214 -5.95 21.58 11.97
CA GLU A 214 -6.38 22.68 12.85
C GLU A 214 -7.64 22.37 13.67
N THR A 215 -8.50 21.47 13.16
CA THR A 215 -9.71 21.03 13.87
C THR A 215 -9.46 19.85 14.81
N GLY A 216 -8.24 19.32 14.86
CA GLY A 216 -7.91 18.12 15.65
C GLY A 216 -8.51 16.82 15.07
N SER A 217 -8.98 16.85 13.82
CA SER A 217 -9.48 15.65 13.12
C SER A 217 -8.35 14.69 12.77
N ILE A 218 -7.12 15.21 12.61
CA ILE A 218 -5.85 14.48 12.52
C ILE A 218 -4.76 15.17 13.35
N ASN A 219 -3.81 14.40 13.87
CA ASN A 219 -2.64 14.93 14.57
C ASN A 219 -1.63 15.56 13.60
N ASP A 220 -1.43 14.92 12.45
CA ASP A 220 -0.57 15.37 11.37
C ASP A 220 -1.07 14.82 10.03
N ARG A 221 -0.46 15.29 8.93
CA ARG A 221 -0.80 14.93 7.54
C ARG A 221 -0.70 13.43 7.24
N GLY A 222 0.13 12.68 7.95
CA GLY A 222 0.31 11.24 7.79
C GLY A 222 -0.98 10.47 8.03
N GLU A 223 -1.88 11.00 8.87
CA GLU A 223 -3.18 10.40 9.19
C GLU A 223 -4.29 10.68 8.14
N LEU A 224 -3.94 11.26 6.98
CA LEU A 224 -4.75 11.20 5.77
C LEU A 224 -4.44 9.91 5.00
N TRP A 225 -5.00 8.79 5.44
CA TRP A 225 -4.75 7.46 4.89
C TRP A 225 -5.52 7.15 3.60
N TYR A 226 -5.57 8.11 2.67
CA TYR A 226 -6.21 7.92 1.38
C TYR A 226 -5.47 6.87 0.53
N ASP A 227 -6.22 6.14 -0.29
CA ASP A 227 -5.66 5.13 -1.20
C ASP A 227 -4.69 5.75 -2.24
N VAL A 228 -4.86 7.05 -2.51
CA VAL A 228 -3.91 7.90 -3.25
C VAL A 228 -3.88 9.31 -2.65
N ARG A 229 -2.70 9.94 -2.58
CA ARG A 229 -2.59 11.36 -2.17
C ARG A 229 -1.35 12.06 -2.75
N PRO A 230 -1.41 13.39 -2.94
CA PRO A 230 -0.20 14.20 -2.99
C PRO A 230 0.49 14.17 -1.62
N HIS A 231 1.72 13.67 -1.57
CA HIS A 231 2.52 13.65 -0.34
C HIS A 231 3.29 14.96 -0.21
N THR A 232 2.71 15.90 0.54
CA THR A 232 3.15 17.29 0.62
C THR A 232 4.53 17.47 1.29
N GLY A 233 5.02 16.45 2.01
CA GLY A 233 6.37 16.43 2.57
C GLY A 233 7.45 15.94 1.61
N HIS A 234 7.09 15.08 0.64
CA HIS A 234 8.06 14.43 -0.26
C HIS A 234 7.98 14.94 -1.70
N GLY A 235 6.92 15.68 -2.07
CA GLY A 235 6.73 16.12 -3.45
C GLY A 235 6.35 14.99 -4.40
N THR A 236 5.63 13.99 -3.90
CA THR A 236 5.30 12.77 -4.64
C THR A 236 3.78 12.61 -4.75
N VAL A 237 3.35 11.83 -5.73
CA VAL A 237 2.05 11.17 -5.68
C VAL A 237 2.27 9.78 -5.08
N GLU A 238 1.54 9.50 -4.03
CA GLU A 238 1.67 8.27 -3.25
C GLU A 238 0.46 7.37 -3.48
N VAL A 239 0.69 6.15 -3.93
CA VAL A 239 -0.33 5.10 -4.09
C VAL A 239 -0.19 4.09 -2.96
N ARG A 240 -1.27 3.88 -2.19
CA ARG A 240 -1.29 3.08 -0.95
C ARG A 240 -2.28 1.90 -0.97
N THR A 241 -2.98 1.75 -2.08
CA THR A 241 -4.00 0.70 -2.24
C THR A 241 -3.46 -0.74 -2.20
N PRO A 242 -2.25 -1.08 -2.70
CA PRO A 242 -1.81 -2.47 -2.79
C PRO A 242 -1.67 -3.17 -1.43
N ASP A 243 -2.00 -4.47 -1.40
CA ASP A 243 -1.61 -5.35 -0.28
C ASP A 243 -0.10 -5.61 -0.32
N ALA A 244 0.53 -5.85 0.84
CA ALA A 244 1.92 -6.31 0.89
C ALA A 244 2.10 -7.66 0.18
N GLN A 245 3.26 -7.86 -0.46
CA GLN A 245 3.60 -9.05 -1.25
C GLN A 245 4.86 -9.72 -0.70
N ALA A 246 4.86 -11.05 -0.56
CA ALA A 246 6.07 -11.80 -0.21
C ALA A 246 7.07 -11.85 -1.37
N ASP A 247 6.58 -12.01 -2.60
CA ASP A 247 7.40 -12.09 -3.81
C ASP A 247 7.85 -10.69 -4.28
N PRO A 248 9.18 -10.41 -4.35
CA PRO A 248 9.68 -9.12 -4.82
C PRO A 248 9.37 -8.84 -6.29
N ASP A 249 9.19 -9.86 -7.14
CA ASP A 249 8.86 -9.65 -8.55
C ASP A 249 7.46 -9.07 -8.70
N ARG A 250 6.52 -9.50 -7.84
CA ARG A 250 5.18 -8.92 -7.77
C ARG A 250 5.20 -7.46 -7.34
N VAL A 251 6.03 -7.12 -6.34
CA VAL A 251 6.21 -5.73 -5.90
C VAL A 251 6.71 -4.87 -7.04
N LEU A 252 7.76 -5.33 -7.74
CA LEU A 252 8.38 -4.58 -8.82
C LEU A 252 7.43 -4.37 -10.01
N ALA A 253 6.61 -5.36 -10.37
CA ALA A 253 5.59 -5.20 -11.40
C ALA A 253 4.51 -4.16 -11.02
N ILE A 254 4.09 -4.12 -9.75
CA ILE A 254 3.16 -3.08 -9.25
C ILE A 254 3.83 -1.70 -9.29
N VAL A 255 5.07 -1.60 -8.82
CA VAL A 255 5.85 -0.37 -8.78
C VAL A 255 6.10 0.19 -10.18
N GLU A 256 6.50 -0.66 -11.13
CA GLU A 256 6.72 -0.29 -12.54
C GLU A 256 5.43 0.25 -13.17
N TYR A 257 4.30 -0.41 -12.95
CA TYR A 257 3.01 0.05 -13.47
C TYR A 257 2.59 1.39 -12.86
N VAL A 258 2.68 1.54 -11.54
CA VAL A 258 2.35 2.82 -10.87
C VAL A 258 3.26 3.95 -11.36
N HIS A 259 4.56 3.68 -11.50
CA HIS A 259 5.53 4.65 -12.01
C HIS A 259 5.21 5.09 -13.44
N ALA A 260 5.04 4.14 -14.36
CA ALA A 260 4.71 4.42 -15.76
C ALA A 260 3.36 5.15 -15.89
N LEU A 261 2.37 4.75 -15.09
CA LEU A 261 1.06 5.38 -15.06
C LEU A 261 1.13 6.84 -14.58
N VAL A 262 1.92 7.14 -13.55
CA VAL A 262 2.11 8.52 -13.09
C VAL A 262 2.81 9.37 -14.16
N LEU A 263 3.82 8.84 -14.85
CA LEU A 263 4.50 9.57 -15.93
C LEU A 263 3.58 9.85 -17.13
N ASP A 264 2.81 8.87 -17.58
CA ASP A 264 1.82 9.07 -18.66
C ASP A 264 0.75 10.10 -18.26
N LEU A 265 0.29 10.08 -17.01
CA LEU A 265 -0.64 11.09 -16.51
C LEU A 265 0.01 12.48 -16.40
N ALA A 266 1.29 12.57 -16.06
CA ALA A 266 2.03 13.82 -16.06
C ALA A 266 2.13 14.43 -17.46
N GLU A 267 2.43 13.62 -18.47
CA GLU A 267 2.46 14.05 -19.88
C GLU A 267 1.09 14.57 -20.34
N ARG A 268 0.00 13.87 -20.01
CA ARG A 268 -1.37 14.30 -20.34
C ARG A 268 -1.79 15.58 -19.64
N TYR A 269 -1.30 15.83 -18.43
CA TYR A 269 -1.51 17.10 -17.74
C TYR A 269 -0.83 18.24 -18.51
N ASP A 270 0.41 18.03 -18.94
CA ASP A 270 1.17 19.02 -19.73
C ASP A 270 0.51 19.28 -21.10
N ASP A 271 -0.17 18.29 -21.67
CA ASP A 271 -1.00 18.40 -22.88
C ASP A 271 -2.38 19.06 -22.63
N GLY A 272 -2.75 19.36 -21.39
CA GLY A 272 -3.99 20.03 -21.02
C GLY A 272 -5.24 19.15 -21.04
N GLU A 273 -5.11 17.84 -20.82
CA GLU A 273 -6.27 16.93 -20.79
C GLU A 273 -7.27 17.32 -19.67
N SER A 274 -8.54 17.50 -20.03
CA SER A 274 -9.59 17.87 -19.08
C SER A 274 -10.01 16.67 -18.20
N PRO A 275 -10.24 16.88 -16.89
CA PRO A 275 -10.61 15.84 -15.94
C PRO A 275 -11.85 15.05 -16.37
N ALA A 276 -11.74 13.72 -16.44
CA ALA A 276 -12.91 12.85 -16.46
C ALA A 276 -13.55 12.84 -15.07
N GLU A 277 -14.81 13.24 -14.97
CA GLU A 277 -15.55 13.24 -13.72
C GLU A 277 -16.28 11.91 -13.53
N LEU A 278 -15.74 11.07 -12.66
CA LEU A 278 -16.47 9.91 -12.14
C LEU A 278 -16.92 10.19 -10.72
N ARG A 279 -18.21 9.91 -10.47
CA ARG A 279 -18.78 9.96 -9.12
C ARG A 279 -18.02 9.05 -8.16
N ARG A 280 -17.84 9.52 -6.93
CA ARG A 280 -17.14 8.75 -5.88
C ARG A 280 -17.81 7.40 -5.63
N GLU A 281 -19.13 7.34 -5.69
CA GLU A 281 -19.88 6.11 -5.44
C GLU A 281 -19.56 5.00 -6.48
N LEU A 282 -19.25 5.38 -7.72
CA LEU A 282 -18.82 4.43 -8.75
C LEU A 282 -17.37 3.98 -8.54
N LEU A 283 -16.52 4.86 -8.00
CA LEU A 283 -15.16 4.51 -7.58
C LEU A 283 -15.20 3.53 -6.38
N ASP A 284 -16.09 3.77 -5.42
CA ASP A 284 -16.32 2.90 -4.26
C ASP A 284 -16.85 1.53 -4.70
N GLU A 285 -17.79 1.48 -5.67
CA GLU A 285 -18.26 0.24 -6.28
C GLU A 285 -17.12 -0.52 -6.95
N ASN A 286 -16.27 0.15 -7.73
CA ASN A 286 -15.11 -0.49 -8.34
C ASN A 286 -14.14 -1.03 -7.28
N LYS A 287 -13.89 -0.28 -6.19
CA LYS A 287 -13.07 -0.73 -5.06
C LYS A 287 -13.68 -1.97 -4.40
N TRP A 288 -14.99 -2.01 -4.20
CA TRP A 288 -15.70 -3.19 -3.68
C TRP A 288 -15.49 -4.40 -4.60
N ARG A 289 -15.64 -4.24 -5.91
CA ARG A 289 -15.43 -5.34 -6.86
C ARG A 289 -13.99 -5.85 -6.85
N ALA A 290 -13.01 -4.96 -6.80
CA ALA A 290 -11.60 -5.33 -6.66
C ALA A 290 -11.35 -6.15 -5.39
N MET A 291 -11.77 -5.64 -4.22
CA MET A 291 -11.50 -6.33 -2.96
C MET A 291 -12.26 -7.64 -2.84
N ARG A 292 -13.44 -7.78 -3.46
CA ARG A 292 -14.27 -8.99 -3.40
C ARG A 292 -13.84 -10.07 -4.39
N TYR A 293 -13.56 -9.70 -5.62
CA TYR A 293 -13.36 -10.63 -6.73
C TYR A 293 -11.90 -10.75 -7.20
N GLY A 294 -11.02 -9.83 -6.79
CA GLY A 294 -9.61 -9.89 -7.19
C GLY A 294 -9.45 -9.93 -8.70
N HIS A 295 -8.74 -10.93 -9.22
CA HIS A 295 -8.49 -11.08 -10.65
C HIS A 295 -9.74 -11.32 -11.51
N ASP A 296 -10.85 -11.76 -10.91
CA ASP A 296 -12.13 -11.97 -11.59
C ASP A 296 -13.00 -10.69 -11.63
N ALA A 297 -12.48 -9.55 -11.19
CA ALA A 297 -13.24 -8.32 -11.12
C ALA A 297 -13.51 -7.68 -12.50
N GLU A 298 -14.66 -7.05 -12.61
CA GLU A 298 -14.99 -6.10 -13.68
C GLU A 298 -15.27 -4.72 -13.11
N PHE A 299 -14.89 -3.66 -13.81
CA PHE A 299 -14.98 -2.29 -13.32
C PHE A 299 -15.93 -1.47 -14.17
N VAL A 300 -16.75 -0.63 -13.55
CA VAL A 300 -17.51 0.42 -14.21
C VAL A 300 -16.53 1.31 -14.99
N THR A 301 -16.79 1.49 -16.28
CA THR A 301 -15.97 2.30 -17.19
C THR A 301 -15.98 3.78 -16.80
N ARG A 302 -15.04 4.56 -17.32
CA ARG A 302 -14.87 5.98 -16.95
C ARG A 302 -16.05 6.87 -17.36
N ASP A 303 -16.80 6.46 -18.39
CA ASP A 303 -18.05 7.08 -18.85
C ASP A 303 -19.29 6.58 -18.07
N ALA A 304 -19.13 5.58 -17.21
CA ALA A 304 -20.18 4.91 -16.46
C ALA A 304 -21.25 4.21 -17.32
N GLU A 305 -20.96 3.92 -18.59
CA GLU A 305 -21.91 3.29 -19.52
C GLU A 305 -21.82 1.75 -19.55
N ASP A 306 -20.68 1.17 -19.18
CA ASP A 306 -20.42 -0.27 -19.26
C ASP A 306 -19.51 -0.79 -18.14
N THR A 307 -19.14 -2.08 -18.20
CA THR A 307 -18.08 -2.68 -17.39
C THR A 307 -16.89 -3.13 -18.26
N VAL A 308 -15.71 -3.21 -17.64
CA VAL A 308 -14.48 -3.72 -18.26
C VAL A 308 -13.78 -4.71 -17.33
N SER A 309 -13.44 -5.89 -17.83
CA SER A 309 -12.71 -6.90 -17.04
C SER A 309 -11.31 -6.44 -16.65
N LEU A 310 -10.77 -6.95 -15.54
CA LEU A 310 -9.38 -6.70 -15.16
C LEU A 310 -8.41 -7.09 -16.29
N GLY A 311 -8.61 -8.23 -16.93
CA GLY A 311 -7.75 -8.68 -18.04
C GLY A 311 -7.73 -7.69 -19.20
N THR A 312 -8.88 -7.13 -19.57
CA THR A 312 -8.95 -6.08 -20.60
C THR A 312 -8.24 -4.81 -20.16
N VAL A 313 -8.33 -4.42 -18.88
CA VAL A 313 -7.57 -3.28 -18.34
C VAL A 313 -6.08 -3.56 -18.43
N VAL A 314 -5.61 -4.71 -17.94
CA VAL A 314 -4.22 -5.14 -17.99
C VAL A 314 -3.66 -5.09 -19.40
N ASP A 315 -4.37 -5.67 -20.38
CA ASP A 315 -3.93 -5.65 -21.78
C ASP A 315 -3.80 -4.23 -22.33
N ARG A 316 -4.74 -3.35 -21.99
CA ARG A 316 -4.73 -1.96 -22.45
C ARG A 316 -3.59 -1.17 -21.82
N GLU A 317 -3.39 -1.32 -20.52
CA GLU A 317 -2.34 -0.64 -19.76
C GLU A 317 -0.95 -1.14 -20.17
N ARG A 318 -0.76 -2.46 -20.27
CA ARG A 318 0.46 -3.10 -20.76
C ARG A 318 0.85 -2.55 -22.13
N ASN A 319 -0.08 -2.56 -23.10
CA ASN A 319 0.21 -2.14 -24.46
C ASN A 319 0.52 -0.64 -24.57
N ARG A 320 -0.17 0.20 -23.79
CA ARG A 320 0.00 1.66 -23.89
C ARG A 320 1.18 2.20 -23.09
N LEU A 321 1.52 1.56 -21.96
CA LEU A 321 2.60 2.00 -21.06
C LEU A 321 3.89 1.21 -21.26
N GLY A 322 3.86 0.07 -21.96
CA GLY A 322 5.03 -0.78 -22.15
C GLY A 322 5.45 -1.54 -20.89
N VAL A 323 4.51 -1.82 -19.98
CA VAL A 323 4.77 -2.50 -18.69
C VAL A 323 4.31 -3.96 -18.77
N ASP A 324 5.23 -4.87 -19.08
CA ASP A 324 4.89 -6.29 -19.26
C ASP A 324 4.58 -7.01 -17.93
N GLY A 325 5.18 -6.59 -16.81
CA GLY A 325 5.06 -7.29 -15.53
C GLY A 325 3.62 -7.40 -14.97
N ILE A 326 2.72 -6.47 -15.29
CA ILE A 326 1.31 -6.58 -14.85
C ILE A 326 0.53 -7.67 -15.59
N ARG A 327 1.01 -8.08 -16.78
CA ARG A 327 0.43 -9.20 -17.50
C ARG A 327 0.81 -10.51 -16.81
N ASP A 328 2.08 -10.67 -16.45
CA ASP A 328 2.55 -11.83 -15.69
C ASP A 328 1.82 -11.93 -14.34
N LEU A 329 1.64 -10.80 -13.65
CA LEU A 329 0.84 -10.73 -12.41
C LEU A 329 -0.61 -11.21 -12.57
N TYR A 330 -1.23 -10.95 -13.72
CA TYR A 330 -2.61 -11.32 -13.99
C TYR A 330 -2.75 -12.78 -14.44
N ASP A 331 -1.80 -13.26 -15.24
CA ASP A 331 -1.79 -14.64 -15.73
C ASP A 331 -1.43 -15.64 -14.61
N ASP A 332 -0.60 -15.21 -13.65
CA ASP A 332 -0.32 -15.98 -12.44
C ASP A 332 -1.52 -16.00 -11.48
N PRO A 333 -1.71 -17.08 -10.70
CA PRO A 333 -2.70 -17.09 -9.64
C PRO A 333 -2.52 -15.92 -8.67
N SER A 334 -3.60 -15.17 -8.39
CA SER A 334 -3.58 -14.09 -7.39
C SER A 334 -3.02 -14.56 -6.04
N GLY A 335 -2.50 -13.62 -5.25
CA GLY A 335 -2.03 -13.92 -3.88
C GLY A 335 -3.15 -14.54 -3.05
N ALA A 336 -4.37 -14.02 -3.19
CA ALA A 336 -5.56 -14.57 -2.55
C ALA A 336 -5.89 -16.02 -2.97
N ALA A 337 -5.86 -16.32 -4.28
CA ALA A 337 -6.10 -17.67 -4.78
C ALA A 337 -5.00 -18.65 -4.33
N THR A 338 -3.74 -18.20 -4.35
CA THR A 338 -2.58 -18.99 -3.90
C THR A 338 -2.70 -19.33 -2.41
N GLN A 339 -3.01 -18.34 -1.56
CA GLN A 339 -3.19 -18.57 -0.12
C GLN A 339 -4.32 -19.56 0.18
N ARG A 340 -5.48 -19.45 -0.49
CA ARG A 340 -6.59 -20.40 -0.33
C ARG A 340 -6.18 -21.82 -0.71
N ARG A 341 -5.56 -21.98 -1.89
CA ARG A 341 -5.09 -23.29 -2.36
C ARG A 341 -4.12 -23.93 -1.37
N ILE A 342 -3.13 -23.18 -0.88
CA ILE A 342 -2.15 -23.69 0.10
C ILE A 342 -2.82 -24.05 1.43
N HIS A 343 -3.81 -23.27 1.86
CA HIS A 343 -4.59 -23.59 3.06
C HIS A 343 -5.43 -24.85 2.88
N ASP A 344 -6.09 -25.04 1.74
CA ASP A 344 -6.89 -26.24 1.45
C ASP A 344 -6.02 -27.50 1.39
N GLU A 345 -4.80 -27.40 0.82
CA GLU A 345 -3.87 -28.52 0.66
C GLU A 345 -3.09 -28.85 1.94
N GLY A 346 -2.69 -27.84 2.72
CA GLY A 346 -1.72 -28.00 3.81
C GLY A 346 -2.08 -27.30 5.13
N GLY A 347 -3.27 -26.71 5.21
CA GLY A 347 -3.77 -26.01 6.40
C GLY A 347 -3.01 -24.72 6.75
N HIS A 348 -3.30 -24.17 7.93
CA HIS A 348 -2.69 -22.91 8.37
C HIS A 348 -1.17 -22.97 8.54
N ALA A 349 -0.57 -24.14 8.77
CA ALA A 349 0.88 -24.26 8.91
C ALA A 349 1.58 -24.03 7.57
N ALA A 350 1.14 -24.72 6.51
CA ALA A 350 1.66 -24.51 5.17
C ALA A 350 1.42 -23.07 4.68
N LEU A 351 0.23 -22.52 4.99
CA LEU A 351 -0.09 -21.14 4.65
C LEU A 351 0.88 -20.14 5.29
N ARG A 352 1.17 -20.26 6.59
CA ARG A 352 2.13 -19.35 7.25
C ARG A 352 3.52 -19.46 6.64
N GLU A 353 3.99 -20.68 6.36
CA GLU A 353 5.30 -20.88 5.72
C GLU A 353 5.37 -20.23 4.33
N SER A 354 4.28 -20.27 3.56
CA SER A 354 4.24 -19.68 2.22
C SER A 354 4.33 -18.15 2.17
N LEU A 355 4.14 -17.47 3.30
CA LEU A 355 4.18 -16.00 3.39
C LEU A 355 5.56 -15.47 3.79
N LEU A 356 6.50 -16.35 4.09
CA LEU A 356 7.80 -15.98 4.63
C LEU A 356 8.71 -15.43 3.54
N LEU A 357 9.42 -14.37 3.88
CA LEU A 357 10.47 -13.83 3.01
C LEU A 357 11.63 -14.84 2.98
N SER A 358 12.14 -15.08 1.78
CA SER A 358 13.37 -15.84 1.59
C SER A 358 14.58 -14.90 1.73
N PRO A 359 15.72 -15.39 2.30
CA PRO A 359 16.98 -14.62 2.39
C PRO A 359 17.58 -14.17 1.05
#